data_AF-A0A956GRF8-F1
#
_entry.id   AF-A0A956GRF8-F1
#
_cell.length_a   1.000
_cell.length_b   1.000
_cell.length_c   1.000
_cell.angle_alpha   90.00
_cell.angle_beta   90.00
_cell.angle_gamma   90.00
#
_symmetry.space_group_name_H-M   'P 1'
#
loop_
_entity.id
_entity.type
_entity.pdbx_description
1 polymer ?
#
loop_
_entity_poly.entity_id
_entity_poly.type
_entity_poly.pdbx_seq_one_letter_code
_entity_poly.pdbx_strand_id
1 'polypeptide(L)'
;DPAAAMIGATGRVDGRRLMEVIEGGGSAGDAIAALAGERFTVLDVLADLIEMGALEVDPERGHGDLERADPALLARAVEVRLADGDRAGALALAAQALAIAPTDPAIRRLYREAERARVAEVARGLLARQHVPILRRSPEELDAADLSDIERRLAHRVDGRWDLLSLVRTSPFGEVQTLLAIAALADRGIIALS
;
A
#
# COMPACT_ATOMS: atom_id res chain seq x y z
N ASP A 1 -21.05 10.12 -32.52
CA ASP A 1 -20.79 11.52 -32.15
C ASP A 1 -20.12 11.51 -30.78
N PRO A 2 -18.80 11.81 -30.70
CA PRO A 2 -18.04 11.74 -29.44
C PRO A 2 -18.59 12.68 -28.37
N ALA A 3 -19.24 13.79 -28.74
CA ALA A 3 -19.82 14.73 -27.78
C ALA A 3 -21.05 14.17 -27.07
N ALA A 4 -21.91 13.43 -27.78
CA ALA A 4 -23.11 12.81 -27.20
C ALA A 4 -22.77 11.64 -26.25
N ALA A 5 -21.66 10.94 -26.53
CA ALA A 5 -21.20 9.82 -25.72
C ALA A 5 -20.44 10.28 -24.45
N MET A 6 -19.68 11.39 -24.52
CA MET A 6 -19.13 12.05 -23.33
C MET A 6 -20.23 12.43 -22.35
N ILE A 7 -21.32 13.05 -22.81
CA ILE A 7 -22.45 13.47 -21.97
C ILE A 7 -23.10 12.28 -21.25
N GLY A 8 -23.20 11.12 -21.92
CA GLY A 8 -23.71 9.88 -21.34
C GLY A 8 -22.80 9.26 -20.29
N ALA A 9 -21.49 9.20 -20.55
CA ALA A 9 -20.51 8.67 -19.60
C ALA A 9 -20.38 9.57 -18.36
N THR A 10 -20.34 10.89 -18.55
CA THR A 10 -20.31 11.88 -17.46
C THR A 10 -21.64 12.04 -16.72
N GLY A 11 -22.75 11.46 -17.20
CA GLY A 11 -24.03 11.51 -16.48
C GLY A 11 -24.06 10.64 -15.21
N ARG A 12 -23.06 9.75 -15.05
CA ARG A 12 -22.92 8.85 -13.88
C ARG A 12 -22.08 9.44 -12.75
N VAL A 13 -21.34 10.51 -13.01
CA VAL A 13 -20.44 11.17 -12.06
C VAL A 13 -20.54 12.69 -12.21
N ASP A 14 -19.88 13.48 -11.37
CA ASP A 14 -19.74 14.92 -11.67
C ASP A 14 -18.74 15.11 -12.84
N GLY A 15 -19.28 15.15 -14.06
CA GLY A 15 -18.50 15.28 -15.29
C GLY A 15 -17.57 16.49 -15.32
N ARG A 16 -18.00 17.62 -14.75
CA ARG A 16 -17.17 18.83 -14.72
C ARG A 16 -15.93 18.60 -13.86
N ARG A 17 -16.13 18.02 -12.69
CA ARG A 17 -15.05 17.75 -11.73
C ARG A 17 -14.10 16.67 -12.23
N LEU A 18 -14.63 15.66 -12.93
CA LEU A 18 -13.82 14.66 -13.63
C LEU A 18 -12.92 15.32 -14.69
N MET A 19 -13.47 16.20 -15.52
CA MET A 19 -12.71 16.89 -16.56
C MET A 19 -11.64 17.82 -15.97
N GLU A 20 -11.94 18.53 -14.87
CA GLU A 20 -10.94 19.36 -14.17
C GLU A 20 -9.73 18.54 -13.72
N VAL A 21 -9.93 17.30 -13.25
CA VAL A 21 -8.82 16.39 -12.89
C VAL A 21 -8.07 15.91 -14.12
N ILE A 22 -8.77 15.52 -15.18
CA ILE A 22 -8.16 15.00 -16.42
C ILE A 22 -7.33 16.08 -17.14
N GLU A 23 -7.87 17.28 -17.30
CA GLU A 23 -7.17 18.42 -17.91
C GLU A 23 -5.96 18.85 -17.09
N GLY A 24 -6.02 18.66 -15.77
CA GLY A 24 -4.89 18.85 -14.86
C GLY A 24 -3.82 17.76 -14.94
N GLY A 25 -4.02 16.71 -15.75
CA GLY A 25 -3.12 15.56 -15.85
C GLY A 25 -3.16 14.64 -14.63
N GLY A 26 -4.26 14.65 -13.88
CA GLY A 26 -4.46 13.82 -12.70
C GLY A 26 -4.59 12.33 -13.01
N SER A 27 -4.25 11.51 -12.02
CA SER A 27 -4.35 10.05 -12.09
C SER A 27 -5.80 9.57 -11.89
N ALA A 28 -6.04 8.29 -12.18
CA ALA A 28 -7.32 7.64 -11.83
C ALA A 28 -7.61 7.72 -10.31
N GLY A 29 -6.58 7.71 -9.47
CA GLY A 29 -6.71 7.89 -8.02
C GLY A 29 -7.21 9.29 -7.66
N ASP A 30 -6.68 10.32 -8.33
CA ASP A 30 -7.11 11.71 -8.12
C ASP A 30 -8.57 11.91 -8.55
N ALA A 31 -9.00 11.24 -9.63
CA ALA A 31 -10.39 11.27 -10.07
C ALA A 31 -11.32 10.61 -9.03
N ILE A 32 -10.93 9.46 -8.46
CA ILE A 32 -11.69 8.76 -7.42
C ILE A 32 -11.80 9.61 -6.15
N ALA A 33 -10.69 10.27 -5.75
CA ALA A 33 -10.66 11.15 -4.58
C ALA A 33 -11.52 12.41 -4.79
N ALA A 34 -11.45 13.02 -5.97
CA ALA A 34 -12.22 14.22 -6.30
C ALA A 34 -13.73 13.97 -6.34
N LEU A 35 -14.15 12.74 -6.69
CA LEU A 35 -15.55 12.33 -6.86
C LEU A 35 -16.12 11.58 -5.64
N ALA A 36 -15.44 11.64 -4.49
CA ALA A 36 -15.93 11.17 -3.19
C ALA A 36 -16.34 9.68 -3.11
N GLY A 37 -15.71 8.80 -3.90
CA GLY A 37 -15.58 7.40 -3.50
C GLY A 37 -16.45 6.35 -4.19
N GLU A 38 -17.18 6.64 -5.27
CA GLU A 38 -17.72 5.58 -6.13
C GLU A 38 -16.64 5.02 -7.07
N ARG A 39 -15.63 4.36 -6.49
CA ARG A 39 -14.45 3.86 -7.20
C ARG A 39 -14.80 3.11 -8.49
N PHE A 40 -15.78 2.22 -8.43
CA PHE A 40 -16.19 1.42 -9.59
C PHE A 40 -16.85 2.27 -10.67
N THR A 41 -17.77 3.17 -10.30
CA THR A 41 -18.41 4.09 -11.24
C THR A 41 -17.39 5.01 -11.93
N VAL A 42 -16.41 5.53 -11.18
CA VAL A 42 -15.35 6.38 -11.75
C VAL A 42 -14.46 5.59 -12.70
N LEU A 43 -14.08 4.36 -12.34
CA LEU A 43 -13.26 3.51 -13.21
C LEU A 43 -14.00 3.09 -14.48
N ASP A 44 -15.30 2.77 -14.39
CA ASP A 44 -16.13 2.44 -15.56
C ASP A 44 -16.24 3.65 -16.50
N VAL A 45 -16.40 4.86 -15.96
CA VAL A 45 -16.42 6.10 -16.77
C VAL A 45 -15.07 6.35 -17.44
N LEU A 46 -13.96 6.17 -16.72
CA LEU A 46 -12.62 6.32 -17.29
C LEU A 46 -12.34 5.26 -18.37
N ALA A 47 -12.76 4.02 -18.15
CA ALA A 47 -12.64 2.93 -19.13
C ALA A 47 -13.43 3.25 -20.40
N ASP A 48 -14.68 3.68 -20.27
CA ASP A 48 -15.51 4.07 -21.42
C ASP A 48 -14.86 5.23 -22.20
N LEU A 49 -14.28 6.23 -21.52
CA LEU A 49 -13.57 7.34 -22.17
C LEU A 49 -12.33 6.88 -22.95
N ILE A 50 -11.60 5.88 -22.44
CA ILE A 50 -10.46 5.27 -23.12
C ILE A 50 -10.92 4.47 -24.35
N GLU A 51 -11.94 3.63 -24.20
CA GLU A 51 -12.49 2.84 -25.30
C GLU A 51 -13.04 3.70 -26.45
N MET A 52 -13.57 4.88 -26.11
CA MET A 52 -14.03 5.88 -27.08
C MET A 52 -12.90 6.70 -27.71
N GLY A 53 -11.66 6.53 -27.28
CA GLY A 53 -10.50 7.32 -27.73
C GLY A 53 -10.54 8.78 -27.28
N ALA A 54 -11.36 9.11 -26.27
CA ALA A 54 -11.47 10.45 -25.69
C ALA A 54 -10.43 10.69 -24.59
N LEU A 55 -9.86 9.62 -24.04
CA LEU A 55 -8.78 9.65 -23.06
C LEU A 55 -7.69 8.67 -23.48
N GLU A 56 -6.43 9.08 -23.34
CA GLU A 56 -5.28 8.18 -23.49
C GLU A 56 -4.59 8.04 -22.14
N VAL A 57 -4.25 6.80 -21.77
CA VAL A 57 -3.44 6.55 -20.59
C VAL A 57 -1.99 6.77 -20.97
N ASP A 58 -1.34 7.74 -20.34
CA ASP A 58 0.10 7.91 -20.41
C ASP A 58 0.77 6.94 -19.41
N PRO A 59 1.35 5.82 -19.86
CA PRO A 59 1.98 4.86 -18.97
C PRO A 59 3.25 5.42 -18.30
N GLU A 60 3.91 6.42 -18.91
CA GLU A 60 5.17 6.99 -18.42
C GLU A 60 4.94 7.93 -17.23
N ARG A 61 3.80 8.64 -17.19
CA ARG A 61 3.42 9.53 -16.07
C ARG A 61 3.16 8.80 -14.75
N GLY A 62 2.70 7.55 -14.79
CA GLY A 62 2.53 6.72 -13.59
C GLY A 62 3.81 6.01 -13.12
N HIS A 63 4.80 5.88 -14.01
CA HIS A 63 6.07 5.17 -13.78
C HIS A 63 7.26 6.10 -13.48
N GLY A 64 7.13 7.41 -13.72
CA GLY A 64 8.25 8.35 -13.73
C GLY A 64 9.05 8.51 -12.42
N ASP A 65 8.48 8.20 -11.26
CA ASP A 65 9.21 8.25 -9.98
C ASP A 65 9.89 6.92 -9.61
N LEU A 66 9.42 5.80 -10.17
CA LEU A 66 10.02 4.48 -9.97
C LEU A 66 11.10 4.16 -11.02
N GLU A 67 10.96 4.65 -12.25
CA GLU A 67 11.94 4.42 -13.33
C GLU A 67 13.25 5.22 -13.19
N ARG A 68 13.28 6.31 -12.41
CA ARG A 68 14.54 7.02 -12.12
C ARG A 68 15.40 6.34 -11.04
N ALA A 69 14.85 5.38 -10.31
CA ALA A 69 15.59 4.66 -9.29
C ALA A 69 16.33 3.47 -9.92
N ASP A 70 17.61 3.67 -10.25
CA ASP A 70 18.49 2.59 -10.68
C ASP A 70 18.41 1.41 -9.68
N PRO A 71 17.96 0.21 -10.10
CA PRO A 71 17.87 -0.96 -9.23
C PRO A 71 19.20 -1.30 -8.53
N ALA A 72 20.33 -1.02 -9.18
CA ALA A 72 21.65 -1.23 -8.60
C ALA A 72 21.95 -0.21 -7.47
N LEU A 73 21.52 1.04 -7.63
CA LEU A 73 21.64 2.06 -6.58
C LEU A 73 20.74 1.73 -5.38
N LEU A 74 19.50 1.30 -5.63
CA LEU A 74 18.60 0.85 -4.57
C LEU A 74 19.18 -0.37 -3.84
N ALA A 75 19.71 -1.35 -4.57
CA ALA A 75 20.34 -2.52 -3.97
C ALA A 75 21.50 -2.12 -3.04
N ARG A 76 22.34 -1.18 -3.47
CA ARG A 76 23.43 -0.66 -2.63
C ARG A 76 22.91 0.04 -1.38
N ALA A 77 21.84 0.82 -1.50
CA ALA A 77 21.22 1.51 -0.37
C ALA A 77 20.57 0.52 0.63
N VAL A 78 20.03 -0.61 0.16
CA VAL A 78 19.57 -1.70 1.03
C VAL A 78 20.74 -2.28 1.82
N GLU A 79 21.87 -2.58 1.17
CA GLU A 79 23.07 -3.12 1.83
C GLU A 79 23.57 -2.20 2.95
N VAL A 80 23.65 -0.88 2.67
CA VAL A 80 24.05 0.12 3.67
C VAL A 80 23.08 0.13 4.86
N ARG A 81 21.77 0.18 4.63
CA ARG A 81 20.79 0.18 5.72
C ARG A 81 20.81 -1.10 6.55
N LEU A 82 21.05 -2.26 5.92
CA LEU A 82 21.22 -3.51 6.64
C LEU A 82 22.46 -3.48 7.55
N ALA A 83 23.57 -2.92 7.07
CA ALA A 83 24.78 -2.75 7.86
C ALA A 83 24.57 -1.78 9.03
N ASP A 84 23.82 -0.70 8.82
CA ASP A 84 23.48 0.30 9.84
C ASP A 84 22.39 -0.19 10.83
N GLY A 85 21.78 -1.34 10.57
CA GLY A 85 20.72 -1.91 11.39
C GLY A 85 19.33 -1.31 11.16
N ASP A 86 19.15 -0.43 10.18
CA ASP A 86 17.84 0.09 9.73
C ASP A 86 17.10 -0.97 8.88
N ARG A 87 16.57 -1.99 9.55
CA ARG A 87 15.93 -3.14 8.87
C ARG A 87 14.60 -2.78 8.23
N ALA A 88 13.88 -1.80 8.80
CA ALA A 88 12.62 -1.32 8.25
C ALA A 88 12.86 -0.55 6.94
N GLY A 89 13.81 0.40 6.94
CA GLY A 89 14.19 1.14 5.74
C GLY A 89 14.83 0.25 4.68
N ALA A 90 15.62 -0.75 5.08
CA ALA A 90 16.19 -1.74 4.17
C ALA A 90 15.10 -2.55 3.44
N LEU A 91 14.08 -3.04 4.17
CA LEU A 91 12.98 -3.79 3.56
C LEU A 91 12.15 -2.91 2.62
N ALA A 92 11.86 -1.66 3.01
CA ALA A 92 11.11 -0.73 2.17
C ALA A 92 11.82 -0.46 0.83
N LEU A 93 13.14 -0.23 0.85
CA LEU A 93 13.92 -0.08 -0.38
C LEU A 93 13.99 -1.36 -1.19
N ALA A 94 14.15 -2.52 -0.55
CA ALA A 94 14.24 -3.79 -1.24
C ALA A 94 12.91 -4.13 -1.95
N ALA A 95 11.77 -3.76 -1.36
CA ALA A 95 10.46 -3.87 -1.98
C ALA A 95 10.35 -2.97 -3.23
N GLN A 96 10.84 -1.73 -3.16
CA GLN A 96 10.89 -0.83 -4.33
C GLN A 96 11.78 -1.40 -5.44
N ALA A 97 12.98 -1.88 -5.11
CA ALA A 97 13.88 -2.50 -6.08
C ALA A 97 13.24 -3.74 -6.73
N LEU A 98 12.53 -4.56 -5.95
CA LEU A 98 11.83 -5.74 -6.45
C LEU A 98 10.65 -5.37 -7.37
N ALA A 99 9.96 -4.25 -7.11
CA ALA A 99 8.91 -3.77 -7.99
C ALA A 99 9.46 -3.34 -9.37
N ILE A 100 10.65 -2.73 -9.39
CA ILE A 100 11.31 -2.29 -10.63
C ILE A 100 11.93 -3.47 -11.40
N ALA A 101 12.58 -4.41 -10.69
CA ALA A 101 13.28 -5.55 -11.28
C ALA A 101 12.79 -6.91 -10.71
N PRO A 102 11.53 -7.31 -10.98
CA PRO A 102 10.89 -8.46 -10.32
C PRO A 102 11.48 -9.82 -10.69
N THR A 103 12.14 -9.91 -11.84
CA THR A 103 12.77 -11.14 -12.35
C THR A 103 14.25 -11.25 -12.01
N ASP A 104 14.87 -10.20 -11.47
CA ASP A 104 16.28 -10.20 -11.11
C ASP A 104 16.54 -11.10 -9.87
N PRO A 105 17.34 -12.18 -10.00
CA PRO A 105 17.63 -13.08 -8.89
C PRO A 105 18.39 -12.43 -7.73
N ALA A 106 19.24 -11.43 -7.99
CA ALA A 106 19.98 -10.71 -6.97
C ALA A 106 19.06 -9.82 -6.13
N ILE A 107 18.15 -9.08 -6.77
CA ILE A 107 17.15 -8.25 -6.09
C ILE A 107 16.19 -9.12 -5.27
N ARG A 108 15.73 -10.24 -5.84
CA ARG A 108 14.91 -11.22 -5.10
C ARG A 108 15.61 -11.77 -3.87
N ARG A 109 16.91 -12.09 -3.96
CA ARG A 109 17.70 -12.55 -2.82
C ARG A 109 17.82 -11.46 -1.76
N LEU A 110 18.10 -10.23 -2.18
CA LEU A 110 18.25 -9.07 -1.31
C LEU A 110 16.96 -8.73 -0.57
N TYR A 111 15.80 -8.77 -1.25
CA TYR A 111 14.49 -8.65 -0.63
C TYR A 111 14.29 -9.71 0.46
N ARG A 112 14.54 -10.98 0.18
CA ARG A 112 14.40 -12.07 1.18
C ARG A 112 15.36 -11.92 2.35
N GLU A 113 16.53 -11.31 2.14
CA GLU A 113 17.47 -11.02 3.22
C GLU A 113 16.95 -9.90 4.13
N ALA A 114 16.52 -8.78 3.55
CA ALA A 114 15.94 -7.68 4.30
C ALA A 114 14.65 -8.08 5.04
N GLU A 115 13.78 -8.87 4.39
CA GLU A 115 12.55 -9.39 4.98
C GLU A 115 12.86 -10.27 6.20
N ARG A 116 13.78 -11.24 6.06
CA ARG A 116 14.20 -12.09 7.19
C ARG A 116 14.80 -11.28 8.32
N ALA A 117 15.62 -10.28 8.01
CA ALA A 117 16.23 -9.41 9.02
C ALA A 117 15.16 -8.64 9.80
N ARG A 118 14.21 -7.99 9.10
CA ARG A 118 13.14 -7.22 9.73
C ARG A 118 12.19 -8.11 10.50
N VAL A 119 11.78 -9.26 9.97
CA VAL A 119 10.94 -10.22 10.69
C VAL A 119 11.63 -10.70 11.96
N ALA A 120 12.92 -11.03 11.91
CA ALA A 120 13.64 -11.47 13.11
C ALA A 120 13.72 -10.36 14.18
N GLU A 121 13.87 -9.10 13.77
CA GLU A 121 13.82 -7.95 14.70
C GLU A 121 12.42 -7.77 15.30
N VAL A 122 11.39 -7.77 14.47
CA VAL A 122 9.99 -7.63 14.91
C VAL A 122 9.58 -8.78 15.82
N ALA A 123 9.88 -10.02 15.44
CA ALA A 123 9.61 -11.20 16.27
C ALA A 123 10.32 -11.12 17.61
N ARG A 124 11.59 -10.69 17.65
CA ARG A 124 12.32 -10.48 18.91
C ARG A 124 11.66 -9.38 19.76
N GLY A 125 11.19 -8.30 19.17
CA GLY A 125 10.53 -7.21 19.91
C GLY A 125 9.14 -7.59 20.42
N LEU A 126 8.32 -8.18 19.55
CA LEU A 126 6.90 -8.44 19.80
C LEU A 126 6.64 -9.74 20.55
N LEU A 127 7.50 -10.76 20.39
CA LEU A 127 7.28 -12.09 20.96
C LEU A 127 8.20 -12.40 22.15
N ALA A 128 9.11 -11.48 22.52
CA ALA A 128 9.95 -11.67 23.71
C ALA A 128 9.14 -11.74 25.02
N ARG A 129 7.93 -11.19 25.02
CA ARG A 129 6.97 -11.29 26.13
C ARG A 129 5.56 -11.36 25.57
N GLN A 130 4.63 -11.81 26.40
CA GLN A 130 3.23 -11.80 26.03
C GLN A 130 2.74 -10.35 25.93
N HIS A 131 2.15 -10.03 24.80
CA HIS A 131 1.55 -8.73 24.53
C HIS A 131 0.09 -8.88 24.15
N VAL A 132 -0.76 -8.04 24.72
CA VAL A 132 -2.15 -7.92 24.31
C VAL A 132 -2.30 -6.59 23.56
N PRO A 133 -2.50 -6.61 22.23
CA PRO A 133 -2.71 -5.38 21.49
C PRO A 133 -4.07 -4.77 21.83
N ILE A 134 -4.09 -3.45 21.97
CA ILE A 134 -5.28 -2.66 22.23
C ILE A 134 -5.42 -1.63 21.13
N LEU A 135 -6.58 -1.58 20.48
CA LEU A 135 -6.87 -0.59 19.46
C LEU A 135 -6.95 0.82 20.07
N ARG A 136 -6.27 1.78 19.46
CA ARG A 136 -6.18 3.17 19.90
C ARG A 136 -7.00 4.14 19.05
N ARG A 137 -7.52 3.69 17.92
CA ARG A 137 -8.25 4.49 16.94
C ARG A 137 -9.72 4.08 16.89
N SER A 138 -10.58 5.05 16.61
CA SER A 138 -11.99 4.77 16.32
C SER A 138 -12.16 4.07 14.97
N PRO A 139 -13.30 3.41 14.71
CA PRO A 139 -13.60 2.84 13.39
C PRO A 139 -13.48 3.87 12.26
N GLU A 140 -13.97 5.09 12.47
CA GLU A 140 -13.92 6.16 11.47
C GLU A 140 -12.47 6.59 11.18
N GLU A 141 -11.62 6.65 12.21
CA GLU A 141 -10.18 6.94 12.06
C GLU A 141 -9.45 5.82 11.31
N LEU A 142 -9.86 4.56 11.48
CA LEU A 142 -9.31 3.44 10.71
C LEU A 142 -9.73 3.46 9.25
N ASP A 143 -10.94 3.90 8.96
CA ASP A 143 -11.44 4.03 7.59
C ASP A 143 -10.77 5.18 6.85
N ALA A 144 -10.48 6.28 7.55
CA ALA A 144 -9.69 7.39 7.01
C ALA A 144 -8.18 7.08 6.92
N ALA A 145 -7.69 6.06 7.63
CA ALA A 145 -6.28 5.68 7.58
C ALA A 145 -5.93 4.92 6.28
N ASP A 146 -4.79 5.26 5.71
CA ASP A 146 -4.18 4.55 4.57
C ASP A 146 -3.60 3.21 5.05
N LEU A 147 -4.50 2.25 5.30
CA LEU A 147 -4.17 0.90 5.70
C LEU A 147 -4.29 -0.04 4.51
N SER A 148 -3.28 -0.88 4.37
CA SER A 148 -3.38 -2.06 3.51
C SER A 148 -4.51 -2.98 3.97
N ASP A 149 -5.01 -3.83 3.07
CA ASP A 149 -6.08 -4.79 3.39
C ASP A 149 -5.72 -5.72 4.58
N ILE A 150 -4.45 -6.09 4.70
CA ILE A 150 -3.95 -6.94 5.79
C ILE A 150 -4.01 -6.17 7.11
N GLU A 151 -3.47 -4.95 7.15
CA GLU A 151 -3.49 -4.09 8.32
C GLU A 151 -4.93 -3.79 8.77
N ARG A 152 -5.81 -3.44 7.83
CA ARG A 152 -7.23 -3.18 8.11
C ARG A 152 -7.89 -4.41 8.72
N ARG A 153 -7.73 -5.60 8.13
CA ARG A 153 -8.33 -6.83 8.67
C ARG A 153 -7.75 -7.22 10.03
N LEU A 154 -6.46 -7.01 10.27
CA LEU A 154 -5.86 -7.28 11.57
C LEU A 154 -6.34 -6.28 12.62
N ALA A 155 -6.45 -4.99 12.30
CA ALA A 155 -6.97 -3.97 13.21
C ALA A 155 -8.39 -4.31 13.70
N HIS A 156 -9.27 -4.79 12.81
CA HIS A 156 -10.62 -5.25 13.16
C HIS A 156 -10.65 -6.48 14.09
N ARG A 157 -9.55 -7.21 14.20
CA ARG A 157 -9.41 -8.36 15.11
C ARG A 157 -8.80 -8.00 16.46
N VAL A 158 -8.29 -6.78 16.62
CA VAL A 158 -7.70 -6.31 17.87
C VAL A 158 -8.82 -5.85 18.80
N ASP A 159 -9.21 -6.73 19.72
CA ASP A 159 -10.29 -6.51 20.69
C ASP A 159 -9.78 -6.30 22.14
N GLY A 160 -8.46 -6.30 22.34
CA GLY A 160 -7.85 -6.19 23.67
C GLY A 160 -7.93 -7.45 24.52
N ARG A 161 -8.29 -8.61 23.95
CA ARG A 161 -8.41 -9.89 24.69
C ARG A 161 -7.40 -10.93 24.24
N TRP A 162 -7.12 -10.98 22.94
CA TRP A 162 -6.22 -11.96 22.36
C TRP A 162 -4.78 -11.46 22.38
N ASP A 163 -3.83 -12.28 22.81
CA ASP A 163 -2.41 -11.93 22.74
C ASP A 163 -1.88 -11.99 21.29
N LEU A 164 -0.73 -11.36 21.05
CA LEU A 164 -0.09 -11.29 19.73
C LEU A 164 0.18 -12.67 19.13
N LEU A 165 0.65 -13.64 19.92
CA LEU A 165 0.97 -14.97 19.40
C LEU A 165 -0.30 -15.67 18.94
N SER A 166 -1.38 -15.55 19.71
CA SER A 166 -2.68 -16.10 19.34
C SER A 166 -3.27 -15.42 18.09
N LEU A 167 -3.13 -14.10 17.95
CA LEU A 167 -3.51 -13.37 16.74
C LEU A 167 -2.71 -13.81 15.51
N VAL A 168 -1.39 -13.98 15.66
CA VAL A 168 -0.52 -14.48 14.59
C VAL A 168 -0.91 -15.90 14.15
N ARG A 169 -1.14 -16.81 15.11
CA ARG A 169 -1.48 -18.21 14.82
C ARG A 169 -2.86 -18.42 14.22
N THR A 170 -3.80 -17.52 14.51
CA THR A 170 -5.18 -17.59 14.01
C THR A 170 -5.45 -16.63 12.85
N SER A 171 -4.40 -15.95 12.36
CA SER A 171 -4.47 -15.07 11.20
C SER A 171 -4.74 -15.87 9.92
N PRO A 172 -5.59 -15.38 9.00
CA PRO A 172 -5.73 -15.99 7.68
C PRO A 172 -4.52 -15.70 6.77
N PHE A 173 -3.58 -14.87 7.22
CA PHE A 173 -2.39 -14.47 6.47
C PHE A 173 -1.17 -15.26 6.93
N GLY A 174 -0.11 -15.25 6.11
CA GLY A 174 1.18 -15.83 6.51
C GLY A 174 1.75 -15.16 7.77
N GLU A 175 2.48 -15.92 8.58
CA GLU A 175 3.08 -15.43 9.84
C GLU A 175 3.94 -14.18 9.63
N VAL A 176 4.79 -14.18 8.60
CA VAL A 176 5.63 -13.04 8.21
C VAL A 176 4.79 -11.79 7.95
N GLN A 177 3.78 -11.89 7.08
CA GLN A 177 2.92 -10.76 6.73
C GLN A 177 2.16 -10.25 7.95
N THR A 178 1.69 -11.18 8.79
CA THR A 178 0.94 -10.84 10.00
C THR A 178 1.82 -10.07 10.99
N LEU A 179 3.04 -10.54 11.25
CA LEU A 179 3.99 -9.86 12.15
C LEU A 179 4.36 -8.47 11.65
N LEU A 180 4.67 -8.34 10.35
CA LEU A 180 5.03 -7.05 9.77
C LEU A 180 3.85 -6.06 9.80
N ALA A 181 2.63 -6.52 9.53
CA ALA A 181 1.43 -5.68 9.60
C ALA A 181 1.11 -5.26 11.04
N ILE A 182 1.25 -6.16 12.02
CA ILE A 182 1.11 -5.80 13.45
C ILE A 182 2.16 -4.75 13.85
N ALA A 183 3.42 -4.92 13.43
CA ALA A 183 4.46 -3.94 13.68
C ALA A 183 4.13 -2.58 13.06
N ALA A 184 3.66 -2.55 11.81
CA ALA A 184 3.25 -1.31 11.14
C ALA A 184 2.08 -0.62 11.86
N LEU A 185 1.08 -1.37 12.33
CA LEU A 185 -0.01 -0.84 13.13
C LEU A 185 0.48 -0.24 14.45
N ALA A 186 1.44 -0.87 15.11
CA ALA A 186 2.04 -0.38 16.35
C ALA A 186 2.90 0.88 16.11
N ASP A 187 3.74 0.87 15.07
CA ASP A 187 4.60 1.98 14.67
C ASP A 187 3.78 3.24 14.31
N ARG A 188 2.59 3.06 13.70
CA ARG A 188 1.63 4.14 13.40
C ARG A 188 0.76 4.55 14.61
N GLY A 189 0.93 3.90 15.76
CA GLY A 189 0.14 4.17 16.97
C GLY A 189 -1.34 3.80 16.85
N ILE A 190 -1.69 2.93 15.90
CA ILE A 190 -3.05 2.43 15.72
C ILE A 190 -3.39 1.39 16.79
N ILE A 191 -2.41 0.58 17.15
CA ILE A 191 -2.49 -0.33 18.29
C ILE A 191 -1.42 0.03 19.32
N ALA A 192 -1.71 -0.20 20.59
CA ALA A 192 -0.72 -0.20 21.66
C ALA A 192 -0.51 -1.62 22.17
N LEU A 193 0.71 -1.93 22.59
CA LEU A 193 1.09 -3.22 23.11
C LEU A 193 1.24 -3.11 24.63
N SER A 194 0.31 -3.70 25.38
CA SER A 194 0.41 -3.84 26.84
C SER A 194 1.16 -5.11 27.22
#